data_AF-A0A0N0BHF3-F1
#
_entry.id   AF-A0A0N0BHF3-F1
#
_cell.length_a   1.000
_cell.length_b   1.000
_cell.length_c   1.000
_cell.angle_alpha   90.00
_cell.angle_beta   90.00
_cell.angle_gamma   90.00
#
_symmetry.space_group_name_H-M   'P 1'
#
loop_
_entity.id
_entity.type
_entity.pdbx_description
1 polymer ?
#
loop_
_entity_poly.entity_id
_entity_poly.type
_entity_poly.pdbx_seq_one_letter_code
_entity_poly.pdbx_strand_id
1 'polypeptide(L)' 'MGDTIGDASMVDGMMNDTCAVLKIGFLYDNVIMEKFDIVLVDDQTMQVPIDILRLLL' A
#
# COMPACT_ATOMS: atom_id res chain seq x y z
N MET A 1 3.07 -1.15 2.13
CA MET A 1 2.64 0.26 2.28
C MET A 1 3.84 1.13 1.96
N GLY A 2 3.64 2.28 1.32
CA GLY A 2 4.72 3.24 1.09
C GLY A 2 4.22 4.48 0.37
N ASP A 3 5.10 5.46 0.20
CA ASP A 3 4.82 6.76 -0.42
C ASP A 3 5.57 6.96 -1.74
N THR A 4 6.50 6.06 -2.05
CA THR A 4 7.28 6.08 -3.29
C THR A 4 6.98 4.90 -4.20
N ILE A 5 7.29 5.05 -5.49
CA ILE A 5 7.16 3.96 -6.49
C ILE A 5 8.05 2.75 -6.13
N GLY A 6 9.18 2.97 -5.45
CA GLY A 6 10.09 1.90 -5.01
C GLY A 6 9.44 0.98 -3.98
N ASP A 7 8.57 1.52 -3.14
CA ASP A 7 7.90 0.76 -2.07
C ASP A 7 6.94 -0.30 -2.62
N ALA A 8 6.38 -0.07 -3.81
CA ALA A 8 5.52 -1.03 -4.47
C ALA A 8 6.22 -2.33 -4.88
N SER A 9 7.56 -2.32 -4.96
CA SER A 9 8.40 -3.46 -5.30
C SER A 9 9.03 -4.15 -4.08
N MET A 10 8.79 -3.66 -2.85
CA MET A 10 9.35 -4.30 -1.64
C MET A 10 8.87 -5.75 -1.44
N VAL A 11 7.74 -6.12 -2.05
CA VAL A 11 7.18 -7.47 -1.99
C VAL A 11 7.81 -8.44 -2.98
N ASP A 12 8.58 -7.96 -3.97
CA ASP A 12 9.10 -8.78 -5.08
C ASP A 12 10.06 -9.88 -4.57
N GLY A 13 10.61 -9.75 -3.36
CA GLY A 13 11.44 -10.78 -2.71
C GLY A 13 10.67 -11.87 -1.95
N MET A 14 9.35 -11.79 -1.83
CA MET A 14 8.52 -12.69 -0.99
C MET A 14 7.79 -13.78 -1.78
N MET A 15 8.39 -14.24 -2.89
CA MET A 15 7.73 -15.02 -3.95
C MET A 15 7.12 -16.38 -3.56
N ASN A 16 7.43 -16.94 -2.39
CA ASN A 16 7.09 -18.33 -2.07
C ASN A 16 6.02 -18.53 -0.96
N ASP A 17 5.71 -17.50 -0.15
CA ASP A 17 4.82 -17.65 1.02
C ASP A 17 3.63 -16.66 1.04
N THR A 18 3.43 -15.89 -0.04
CA THR A 18 2.39 -14.86 -0.10
C THR A 18 1.19 -15.31 -0.95
N CYS A 19 0.05 -15.57 -0.29
CA CYS A 19 -1.20 -15.97 -0.96
C CYS A 19 -1.95 -14.76 -1.56
N ALA A 20 -1.85 -13.60 -0.92
CA ALA A 20 -2.42 -12.34 -1.41
C ALA A 20 -1.57 -11.16 -0.90
N VAL A 21 -1.47 -10.12 -1.71
CA VAL A 21 -0.73 -8.89 -1.39
C VAL A 21 -1.64 -7.70 -1.67
N LEU A 22 -1.75 -6.79 -0.70
CA LEU A 22 -2.44 -5.50 -0.86
C LEU A 22 -1.42 -4.37 -0.75
N LYS A 23 -1.27 -3.57 -1.82
CA LYS A 23 -0.35 -2.44 -1.88
C LYS A 23 -1.12 -1.13 -1.65
N ILE A 24 -0.86 -0.48 -0.52
CA ILE A 24 -1.41 0.84 -0.17
C ILE A 24 -0.32 1.91 -0.33
N GLY A 25 -0.60 2.91 -1.14
CA GLY A 25 0.27 4.04 -1.45
C GLY A 25 -0.21 5.33 -0.78
N PHE A 26 0.69 6.11 -0.18
CA PHE A 26 0.41 7.44 0.36
C PHE A 26 0.92 8.50 -0.62
N LEU A 27 0.02 9.36 -1.10
CA LEU A 27 0.31 10.29 -2.18
C LEU A 27 0.25 11.73 -1.70
N TYR A 28 1.38 12.43 -1.76
CA TYR A 28 1.47 13.83 -1.37
C TYR A 28 1.65 14.80 -2.55
N ASP A 29 2.43 14.43 -3.59
CA ASP A 29 2.81 15.38 -4.65
C ASP A 29 2.83 14.80 -6.08
N ASN A 30 3.05 13.50 -6.26
CA ASN A 30 3.28 12.89 -7.59
C ASN A 30 2.27 11.82 -7.97
N VAL A 31 2.07 11.57 -9.26
CA VAL A 31 1.05 10.65 -9.80
C VAL A 31 1.54 9.18 -9.69
N ILE A 32 1.24 8.49 -8.59
CA ILE A 32 1.67 7.10 -8.32
C ILE A 32 0.50 6.11 -8.41
N MET A 33 -0.37 6.27 -9.41
CA MET A 33 -1.61 5.48 -9.50
C MET A 33 -1.42 4.06 -10.06
N GLU A 34 -0.39 3.78 -10.86
CA GLU A 34 -0.30 2.50 -11.59
C GLU A 34 0.32 1.35 -10.79
N LYS A 35 0.95 1.62 -9.64
CA LYS A 35 1.72 0.61 -8.88
C LYS A 35 1.10 0.16 -7.55
N PHE A 36 0.05 0.84 -7.09
CA PHE A 36 -0.62 0.55 -5.83
C PHE A 36 -2.09 0.21 -6.08
N ASP A 37 -2.65 -0.70 -5.28
CA ASP A 37 -4.06 -1.08 -5.37
C ASP A 37 -4.98 -0.02 -4.75
N ILE A 38 -4.49 0.64 -3.70
CA ILE A 38 -5.17 1.73 -3.00
C ILE A 38 -4.20 2.90 -2.90
N VAL A 39 -4.64 4.09 -3.29
CA VAL A 39 -3.86 5.32 -3.19
C VAL A 39 -4.60 6.30 -2.28
N LEU A 40 -3.95 6.71 -1.19
CA LEU A 40 -4.47 7.67 -0.23
C LEU A 40 -3.85 9.04 -0.54
N VAL A 41 -4.66 9.95 -1.06
CA VAL A 41 -4.19 11.29 -1.47
C VAL A 41 -4.35 12.27 -0.32
N ASP A 42 -3.26 12.94 0.04
CA ASP A 42 -3.22 13.92 1.14
C ASP A 42 -3.75 13.37 2.48
N ASP A 43 -3.61 12.06 2.69
CA ASP A 43 -4.00 11.40 3.93
C ASP A 43 -2.76 11.24 4.83
N GLN A 44 -2.79 11.90 5.98
CA GLN A 44 -1.76 11.81 7.02
C GLN A 44 -2.15 10.85 8.16
N THR A 45 -3.15 10.01 7.93
CA THR A 45 -3.67 9.07 8.92
C THR A 45 -3.37 7.62 8.53
N MET A 46 -3.44 6.73 9.51
CA MET A 46 -3.33 5.29 9.30
C MET A 46 -4.70 4.60 9.33
N GLN A 47 -5.79 5.35 9.18
CA GLN A 47 -7.14 4.85 9.44
C GLN A 47 -7.54 3.76 8.44
N VAL A 48 -7.23 3.94 7.15
CA VAL A 48 -7.55 2.95 6.10
C VAL A 48 -6.81 1.61 6.33
N PRO A 49 -5.47 1.57 6.53
CA PRO A 49 -4.79 0.33 6.92
C PRO A 49 -5.36 -0.32 8.19
N ILE A 50 -5.67 0.48 9.21
CA ILE A 50 -6.20 -0.01 10.50
C ILE A 50 -7.57 -0.66 10.31
N ASP A 51 -8.47 -0.04 9.54
CA ASP A 51 -9.81 -0.57 9.33
C ASP A 51 -9.80 -1.84 8.46
N ILE A 52 -8.87 -1.96 7.51
CA ILE A 52 -8.63 -3.21 6.78
C ILE A 52 -8.18 -4.31 7.75
N LEU A 53 -7.22 -4.01 8.63
CA LEU A 53 -6.75 -4.99 9.63
C LEU A 53 -7.86 -5.43 10.59
N ARG A 54 -8.72 -4.51 11.02
CA ARG A 54 -9.89 -4.80 11.89
C ARG A 54 -10.94 -5.70 11.25
N LEU A 55 -10.99 -5.80 9.93
CA LEU A 55 -11.90 -6.72 9.23
C LEU A 55 -11.29 -8.12 9.07
N LEU A 56 -9.97 -8.25 9.17
CA LEU A 56 -9.24 -9.50 9.00
C LEU A 56 -8.87 -10.18 10.33
N LEU A 57 -8.78 -9.40 11.42
CA LEU A 57 -8.41 -9.83 12.78
C LEU A 57 -9.61 -9.72 13.73
#